data_AF-A0AAP0R6A0-F1
#
_entry.id   AF-A0AAP0R6A0-F1
#
_cell.length_a   1.000
_cell.length_b   1.000
_cell.length_c   1.000
_cell.angle_alpha   90.00
_cell.angle_beta   90.00
_cell.angle_gamma   90.00
#
_symmetry.space_group_name_H-M   'P 1'
#
loop_
_entity.id
_entity.type
_entity.pdbx_description
1 polymer ?
#
loop_
_entity_poly.entity_id
_entity_poly.type
_entity_poly.pdbx_seq_one_letter_code
_entity_poly.pdbx_strand_id
1 'polypeptide(L)'
;MRLKPSLLLFNRVSSAVVGGQKRTIWCGYWHPIKKSDVQEIGEFAVSKFNEKTMARLKFERVVDSESQIVSGMKYRLIVAAKDGGVSNKYKAVVWDKPWLNFRKLTYFERF
;
A
#
# COMPACT_ATOMS: atom_id res chain seq x y z
N MET A 1 10.01 -14.60 42.14
CA MET A 1 9.26 -13.36 42.42
C MET A 1 8.68 -12.82 41.11
N ARG A 2 7.34 -12.78 41.02
CA ARG A 2 6.59 -11.92 40.09
C ARG A 2 6.61 -10.48 40.65
N LEU A 3 6.46 -9.49 39.76
CA LEU A 3 5.77 -8.19 39.88
C LEU A 3 6.34 -7.27 38.77
N LYS A 4 5.64 -6.46 37.98
CA LYS A 4 4.27 -6.33 37.42
C LYS A 4 4.38 -5.16 36.38
N PRO A 5 3.50 -5.05 35.38
CA PRO A 5 3.55 -4.02 34.32
C PRO A 5 2.81 -2.74 34.72
N SER A 6 3.28 -1.55 34.31
CA SER A 6 2.59 -0.24 34.38
C SER A 6 3.53 0.83 33.78
N LEU A 7 3.17 1.87 33.01
CA LEU A 7 1.98 2.73 32.97
C LEU A 7 1.75 3.29 31.55
N LEU A 8 0.51 3.71 31.35
CA LEU A 8 -0.15 4.34 30.21
C LEU A 8 0.42 5.72 29.80
N LEU A 9 -0.15 6.27 28.69
CA LEU A 9 -0.39 7.70 28.35
C LEU A 9 0.39 8.20 27.10
N PHE A 10 -0.12 8.96 26.12
CA PHE A 10 -1.37 9.70 25.91
C PHE A 10 -1.79 9.62 24.43
N ASN A 11 -3.06 9.33 24.16
CA ASN A 11 -3.70 9.76 22.92
C ASN A 11 -4.25 11.17 23.14
N ARG A 12 -3.61 12.19 22.54
CA ARG A 12 -4.23 13.47 22.19
C ARG A 12 -3.26 14.34 21.40
N VAL A 13 -3.58 14.58 20.13
CA VAL A 13 -3.14 15.78 19.43
C VAL A 13 -4.37 16.39 18.78
N SER A 14 -4.86 17.49 19.36
CA SER A 14 -5.79 18.38 18.68
C SER A 14 -4.99 19.12 17.61
N SER A 15 -5.34 18.95 16.34
CA SER A 15 -4.73 19.70 15.25
C SER A 15 -5.65 20.84 14.83
N ALA A 16 -5.29 22.07 15.17
CA ALA A 16 -5.62 23.23 14.35
C ALA A 16 -4.30 23.75 13.79
N VAL A 17 -4.02 23.42 12.52
CA VAL A 17 -2.95 24.06 11.75
C VAL A 17 -3.53 24.47 10.41
N VAL A 18 -3.74 25.77 10.28
CA VAL A 18 -3.86 26.47 9.00
C VAL A 18 -2.43 26.79 8.55
N GLY A 19 -2.08 26.40 7.32
CA GLY A 19 -0.76 26.63 6.72
C GLY A 19 -0.18 25.35 6.13
N GLY A 20 0.06 25.33 4.81
CA GLY A 20 0.43 24.16 4.03
C GLY A 20 1.56 23.31 4.63
N GLN A 21 1.21 22.13 5.15
CA GLN A 21 2.16 21.16 5.67
C GLN A 21 2.85 20.41 4.52
N LYS A 22 4.10 20.75 4.21
CA LYS A 22 5.04 19.77 3.67
C LYS A 22 5.32 18.76 4.78
N ARG A 23 4.59 17.64 4.79
CA ARG A 23 4.79 16.53 5.71
C ARG A 23 6.19 15.96 5.50
N THR A 24 7.04 15.96 6.52
CA THR A 24 8.32 15.25 6.52
C THR A 24 8.04 13.75 6.35
N ILE A 25 8.42 13.17 5.22
CA ILE A 25 8.29 11.72 4.99
C ILE A 25 9.43 11.04 5.73
N TRP A 26 9.10 10.21 6.73
CA TRP A 26 10.09 9.43 7.48
C TRP A 26 10.29 8.06 6.84
N CYS A 27 11.55 7.65 6.68
CA CYS A 27 11.91 6.30 6.25
C CYS A 27 11.27 5.26 7.18
N GLY A 28 10.59 4.25 6.62
CA GLY A 28 9.96 3.18 7.39
C GLY A 28 8.52 3.42 7.87
N TYR A 29 7.91 4.61 7.71
CA TYR A 29 6.48 4.78 7.98
C TYR A 29 5.65 4.69 6.68
N TRP A 30 4.47 4.07 6.76
CA TRP A 30 3.51 4.08 5.67
C TRP A 30 2.80 5.43 5.62
N HIS A 31 2.82 6.09 4.48
CA HIS A 31 2.11 7.34 4.31
C HIS A 31 1.16 7.28 3.10
N PRO A 32 -0.02 7.93 3.18
CA PRO A 32 -0.92 8.04 2.05
C PRO A 32 -0.23 8.72 0.85
N ILE A 33 -0.56 8.25 -0.33
CA ILE A 33 -0.17 8.86 -1.61
C ILE A 33 -1.40 8.99 -2.52
N LYS A 34 -1.24 9.75 -3.60
CA LYS A 34 -2.33 9.99 -4.55
C LYS A 34 -2.58 8.74 -5.40
N LYS A 35 -3.83 8.27 -5.38
CA LYS A 35 -4.27 7.04 -6.06
C LYS A 35 -4.07 7.09 -7.58
N SER A 36 -4.17 8.27 -8.19
CA SER A 36 -3.97 8.45 -9.64
C SER A 36 -2.56 8.11 -10.08
N ASP A 37 -1.58 8.28 -9.20
CA ASP A 37 -0.16 8.23 -9.57
C ASP A 37 0.39 6.79 -9.52
N VAL A 38 -0.43 5.84 -9.05
CA VAL A 38 -0.04 4.44 -8.84
C VAL A 38 -0.96 3.44 -9.53
N GLN A 39 -1.74 3.87 -10.52
CA GLN A 39 -2.60 2.97 -11.31
C GLN A 39 -1.77 1.90 -12.02
N GLU A 40 -0.64 2.27 -12.63
CA GLU A 40 0.29 1.34 -13.28
C GLU A 40 0.84 0.28 -12.31
N ILE A 41 1.09 0.67 -11.05
CA ILE A 41 1.56 -0.25 -10.01
C ILE A 41 0.46 -1.23 -9.60
N GLY A 42 -0.79 -0.76 -9.53
CA GLY A 42 -1.96 -1.60 -9.31
C GLY A 42 -2.19 -2.60 -10.44
N GLU A 43 -2.08 -2.16 -11.70
CA GLU A 43 -2.20 -3.01 -12.88
C GLU A 43 -1.08 -4.07 -12.92
N PHE A 44 0.17 -3.66 -12.65
CA PHE A 44 1.30 -4.56 -12.49
C PHE A 44 1.02 -5.64 -11.43
N ALA A 45 0.45 -5.26 -10.28
CA ALA A 45 0.16 -6.21 -9.20
C ALA A 45 -0.84 -7.29 -9.63
N VAL A 46 -1.94 -6.88 -10.30
CA VAL A 46 -2.95 -7.82 -10.80
C VAL A 46 -2.38 -8.71 -11.89
N SER A 47 -1.62 -8.15 -12.84
CA SER A 47 -0.96 -8.91 -13.90
C SER A 47 -0.01 -9.97 -13.34
N LYS A 48 0.86 -9.60 -12.38
CA LYS A 48 1.78 -10.55 -11.73
C LYS A 48 1.09 -11.60 -10.88
N PHE A 49 -0.07 -11.30 -10.31
CA PHE A 49 -0.87 -12.29 -9.61
C PHE A 49 -1.47 -13.31 -10.58
N ASN A 50 -2.05 -12.85 -11.69
CA ASN A 50 -2.61 -13.70 -12.74
C ASN A 50 -1.53 -14.62 -13.35
N GLU A 51 -0.35 -14.09 -13.68
CA GLU A 51 0.78 -14.90 -14.19
C GLU A 51 1.16 -16.05 -13.24
N LYS A 52 1.17 -15.81 -11.93
CA LYS A 52 1.60 -16.80 -10.93
C LYS A 52 0.54 -17.84 -10.56
N THR A 53 -0.74 -17.47 -10.62
CA THR A 53 -1.84 -18.28 -10.10
C THR A 53 -2.77 -18.81 -11.19
N MET A 54 -2.55 -18.45 -12.45
CA MET A 54 -3.46 -18.70 -13.57
C MET A 54 -4.86 -18.08 -13.39
N ALA A 55 -5.01 -17.13 -12.45
CA ALA A 55 -6.21 -16.34 -12.31
C ALA A 55 -6.43 -15.43 -13.52
N ARG A 56 -7.66 -14.92 -13.70
CA ARG A 56 -8.05 -14.04 -14.80
C ARG A 56 -8.69 -12.75 -14.30
N LEU A 57 -8.09 -12.17 -13.26
CA LEU A 57 -8.56 -10.92 -12.69
C LEU A 57 -8.37 -9.77 -13.68
N LYS A 58 -9.38 -8.93 -13.87
CA LYS A 58 -9.29 -7.71 -14.69
C LYS A 58 -9.15 -6.50 -13.79
N PHE A 59 -8.00 -5.82 -13.83
CA PHE A 59 -7.77 -4.60 -13.08
C PHE A 59 -8.81 -3.52 -13.43
N GLU A 60 -9.34 -2.83 -12.42
CA GLU A 60 -10.26 -1.69 -12.61
C GLU A 60 -9.61 -0.37 -12.19
N ARG A 61 -9.14 -0.29 -10.94
CA ARG A 61 -8.51 0.91 -10.37
C ARG A 61 -7.86 0.64 -9.03
N VAL A 62 -6.98 1.54 -8.62
CA VAL A 62 -6.55 1.68 -7.21
C VAL A 62 -7.63 2.42 -6.40
N VAL A 63 -8.08 1.80 -5.31
CA VAL A 63 -9.08 2.33 -4.37
C VAL A 63 -8.42 3.06 -3.20
N ASP A 64 -7.27 2.56 -2.75
CA ASP A 64 -6.48 3.18 -1.69
C ASP A 64 -4.99 2.91 -1.89
N SER A 65 -4.13 3.81 -1.41
CA SER A 65 -2.71 3.78 -1.71
C SER A 65 -1.86 4.44 -0.64
N GLU A 66 -0.86 3.69 -0.16
CA GLU A 66 0.18 4.16 0.72
C GLU A 66 1.55 3.76 0.18
N SER A 67 2.58 4.54 0.48
CA SER A 67 3.97 4.16 0.24
C SER A 67 4.82 4.18 1.49
N GLN A 68 5.94 3.47 1.43
CA GLN A 68 6.96 3.43 2.46
C GLN A 68 8.33 3.42 1.79
N ILE A 69 9.20 4.32 2.23
CA ILE A 69 10.61 4.34 1.82
C ILE A 69 11.36 3.25 2.59
N VAL A 70 12.03 2.38 1.85
CA VAL A 70 12.90 1.29 2.34
C VAL A 70 14.19 1.29 1.50
N SER A 71 14.85 0.15 1.30
CA SER A 71 15.81 -0.02 0.20
C SER A 71 15.05 -0.05 -1.15
N GLY A 72 14.49 1.08 -1.57
CA GLY A 72 13.44 1.13 -2.60
C GLY A 72 12.17 1.83 -2.12
N MET A 73 11.10 1.69 -2.89
CA MET A 73 9.76 2.11 -2.50
C MET A 73 8.87 0.88 -2.37
N LYS A 74 8.18 0.73 -1.24
CA LYS A 74 7.05 -0.20 -1.16
C LYS A 74 5.75 0.57 -1.36
N TYR A 75 4.84 -0.01 -2.14
CA TYR A 75 3.50 0.48 -2.33
C TYR A 75 2.53 -0.54 -1.75
N ARG A 76 1.68 -0.11 -0.82
CA ARG A 76 0.56 -0.89 -0.28
C ARG A 76 -0.71 -0.33 -0.88
N LEU A 77 -1.36 -1.12 -1.71
CA LEU A 77 -2.51 -0.72 -2.50
C LEU A 77 -3.72 -1.56 -2.12
N ILE A 78 -4.89 -0.94 -2.11
CA ILE A 78 -6.15 -1.64 -2.26
C ILE A 78 -6.58 -1.47 -3.71
N VAL A 79 -6.63 -2.56 -4.46
CA VAL A 79 -7.02 -2.56 -5.89
C VAL A 79 -8.40 -3.17 -6.05
N ALA A 80 -9.22 -2.57 -6.91
CA ALA A 80 -10.44 -3.20 -7.40
C ALA A 80 -10.12 -3.96 -8.68
N ALA A 81 -10.56 -5.22 -8.75
CA ALA A 81 -10.42 -6.06 -9.95
C ALA A 81 -11.65 -6.96 -10.11
N LYS A 82 -12.04 -7.22 -11.36
CA LYS A 82 -13.15 -8.13 -11.66
C LYS A 82 -12.67 -9.57 -11.74
N ASP A 83 -13.42 -10.46 -11.10
CA ASP A 83 -13.33 -11.91 -11.26
C ASP A 83 -14.66 -12.41 -11.82
N GLY A 84 -14.66 -12.95 -13.05
CA GLY A 84 -15.88 -13.41 -13.71
C GLY A 84 -17.00 -12.37 -13.84
N GLY A 85 -16.67 -11.07 -13.81
CA GLY A 85 -17.63 -9.96 -13.88
C GLY A 85 -17.97 -9.33 -12.51
N VAL A 86 -17.64 -9.98 -11.40
CA VAL A 86 -17.83 -9.45 -10.04
C VAL A 86 -16.62 -8.64 -9.63
N SER A 87 -16.82 -7.36 -9.28
CA SER A 87 -15.74 -6.50 -8.76
C SER A 87 -15.44 -6.85 -7.31
N ASN A 88 -14.18 -7.17 -7.03
CA ASN A 88 -13.64 -7.49 -5.72
C ASN A 88 -12.48 -6.56 -5.38
N LYS A 89 -12.21 -6.39 -4.08
CA LYS A 89 -11.05 -5.65 -3.59
C LYS A 89 -9.94 -6.60 -3.16
N TYR A 90 -8.71 -6.21 -3.43
CA TYR A 90 -7.52 -6.96 -3.09
C TYR A 90 -6.49 -6.04 -2.45
N LYS A 91 -5.82 -6.50 -1.40
CA LYS A 91 -4.63 -5.85 -0.87
C LYS A 91 -3.41 -6.36 -1.63
N ALA A 92 -2.66 -5.44 -2.22
CA ALA A 92 -1.41 -5.72 -2.91
C ALA A 92 -0.25 -4.97 -2.26
N VAL A 93 0.91 -5.62 -2.17
CA VAL A 93 2.17 -4.94 -1.80
C VAL A 93 3.20 -5.16 -2.90
N VAL A 94 3.64 -4.07 -3.51
CA VAL A 94 4.67 -4.05 -4.56
C VAL A 94 5.92 -3.38 -4.04
N TRP A 95 7.08 -4.00 -4.27
CA TRP A 95 8.38 -3.41 -3.99
C TRP A 95 9.05 -2.99 -5.30
N ASP A 96 9.42 -1.72 -5.40
CA ASP A 96 9.91 -1.08 -6.61
C ASP A 96 11.25 -0.40 -6.38
N LYS A 97 12.17 -0.57 -7.32
CA LYS A 97 13.49 0.08 -7.37
C LYS A 97 13.76 0.45 -8.83
N PRO A 98 13.25 1.61 -9.29
CA PRO A 98 13.35 2.01 -10.70
C PRO A 98 14.80 2.05 -11.22
N TRP A 99 15.75 2.48 -10.38
CA TRP A 99 17.18 2.54 -10.71
C TRP A 99 17.84 1.17 -10.94
N LEU A 100 17.17 0.07 -10.60
CA LEU A 100 17.61 -1.29 -10.89
C LEU A 100 16.70 -2.02 -11.89
N ASN A 101 15.75 -1.32 -12.52
CA ASN A 101 14.68 -1.94 -13.33
C ASN A 101 13.98 -3.09 -12.60
N PHE A 102 13.82 -2.96 -11.28
CA PHE A 102 13.28 -4.00 -10.43
C PHE A 102 11.90 -3.60 -9.92
N ARG A 103 10.91 -4.46 -10.17
CA ARG A 103 9.59 -4.37 -9.56
C ARG A 103 9.08 -5.77 -9.21
N LYS A 104 8.60 -5.96 -7.99
CA LYS A 104 8.18 -7.28 -7.48
C LYS A 104 6.89 -7.20 -6.70
N LEU A 105 5.92 -8.04 -7.06
CA LEU A 105 4.76 -8.33 -6.23
C LEU A 105 5.19 -9.20 -5.04
N THR A 106 5.05 -8.65 -3.83
CA THR A 106 5.48 -9.29 -2.57
C THR A 106 4.32 -9.87 -1.77
N TYR A 107 3.11 -9.34 -1.93
CA TYR A 107 1.90 -9.83 -1.28
C TYR A 107 0.68 -9.49 -2.13
N PHE A 108 -0.28 -10.41 -2.18
CA PHE A 108 -1.55 -10.21 -2.87
C PHE A 108 -2.61 -11.13 -2.26
N GLU A 109 -3.63 -10.54 -1.64
CA GLU A 109 -4.78 -11.27 -1.08
C GLU A 109 -6.07 -10.47 -1.27
N ARG A 110 -7.20 -11.16 -1.24
CA ARG A 110 -8.51 -10.51 -1.21
C ARG A 110 -8.66 -9.73 0.11
N PHE A 111 -9.13 -8.49 0.01
CA PHE A 111 -9.30 -7.57 1.14
C PHE A 111 -10.57 -7.85 1.92
#